data_AF-A0A8S9WH02-F1
#
_entry.id   AF-A0A8S9WH02-F1
#
_cell.length_a   1.000
_cell.length_b   1.000
_cell.length_c   1.000
_cell.angle_alpha   90.00
_cell.angle_beta   90.00
_cell.angle_gamma   90.00
#
_symmetry.space_group_name_H-M   'P 1'
#
loop_
_entity.id
_entity.type
_entity.pdbx_description
1 polymer ?
#
loop_
_entity_poly.entity_id
_entity_poly.type
_entity_poly.pdbx_seq_one_letter_code
_entity_poly.pdbx_strand_id
1 'polypeptide(L)'
;MKNVTQNRGKRTAGIDGAKWITPNSRMNAALKLSDKKYKAELLKRVYIPKLGTDKKRLLSIPTMYDRAMQALYALSLTPVAEATAAPCSFGFRKYISAKG
;
A
#
# COMPACT_ATOMS: atom_id res chain seq x y z
N MET A 1 -0.64 8.49 6.54
CA MET A 1 -2.04 8.31 6.09
C MET A 1 -2.38 8.93 4.73
N LYS A 2 -1.80 10.08 4.34
CA LYS A 2 -2.05 10.73 3.03
C LYS A 2 -2.04 9.73 1.85
N ASN A 3 -1.09 8.79 1.84
CA ASN A 3 -0.91 7.88 0.70
C ASN A 3 -1.98 6.79 0.55
N VAL A 4 -2.71 6.38 1.60
CA VAL A 4 -3.65 5.24 1.51
C VAL A 4 -5.05 5.71 1.13
N THR A 5 -5.48 6.86 1.67
CA THR A 5 -6.84 7.40 1.44
C THR A 5 -6.90 8.42 0.32
N GLN A 6 -5.77 8.90 -0.20
CA GLN A 6 -5.73 9.90 -1.28
C GLN A 6 -5.20 9.36 -2.62
N ASN A 7 -4.65 8.14 -2.67
CA ASN A 7 -4.17 7.54 -3.92
C ASN A 7 -5.30 7.11 -4.88
N ARG A 8 -4.94 6.77 -6.13
CA ARG A 8 -5.91 6.26 -7.13
C ARG A 8 -6.60 4.97 -6.69
N GLY A 9 -5.95 4.15 -5.86
CA GLY A 9 -6.47 2.91 -5.31
C GLY A 9 -7.44 3.06 -4.12
N LYS A 10 -7.73 4.28 -3.67
CA LYS A 10 -8.55 4.55 -2.47
C LYS A 10 -9.98 4.01 -2.53
N ARG A 11 -10.50 3.76 -3.73
CA ARG A 11 -11.85 3.23 -3.96
C ARG A 11 -11.87 1.70 -4.13
N THR A 12 -10.70 1.08 -4.21
CA THR A 12 -10.55 -0.36 -4.42
C THR A 12 -10.49 -1.06 -3.08
N ALA A 13 -11.58 -1.72 -2.71
CA ALA A 13 -11.67 -2.48 -1.47
C ALA A 13 -10.83 -3.77 -1.52
N GLY A 14 -10.38 -4.23 -0.36
CA GLY A 14 -9.79 -5.55 -0.18
C GLY A 14 -10.85 -6.63 -0.11
N ILE A 15 -10.53 -7.74 0.55
CA ILE A 15 -11.45 -8.87 0.71
C ILE A 15 -12.60 -8.54 1.66
N ASP A 16 -12.35 -7.65 2.62
CA ASP A 16 -13.30 -7.09 3.59
C ASP A 16 -14.37 -6.17 2.99
N GLY A 17 -14.23 -5.75 1.73
CA GLY A 17 -15.15 -4.82 1.08
C GLY A 17 -15.08 -3.37 1.60
N ALA A 18 -14.25 -3.08 2.60
CA ALA A 18 -14.22 -1.79 3.27
C ALA A 18 -13.57 -0.69 2.41
N LYS A 19 -14.08 0.54 2.52
CA LYS A 19 -13.53 1.75 1.88
C LYS A 19 -13.57 2.91 2.86
N TRP A 20 -12.49 3.67 2.96
CA TRP A 20 -12.41 4.85 3.84
C TRP A 20 -12.65 6.15 3.06
N ILE A 21 -13.87 6.32 2.56
CA ILE A 21 -14.23 7.42 1.67
C ILE A 21 -14.60 8.68 2.46
N THR A 22 -15.36 8.55 3.55
CA THR A 22 -15.85 9.70 4.33
C THR A 22 -14.83 10.14 5.39
N PRO A 23 -14.80 11.43 5.79
CA PRO A 23 -13.92 11.90 6.87
C PRO A 23 -14.07 11.08 8.15
N ASN A 24 -15.30 10.78 8.58
CA ASN A 24 -15.55 9.95 9.76
C ASN A 24 -14.96 8.54 9.62
N SER A 25 -15.13 7.89 8.46
CA SER A 25 -14.54 6.56 8.24
C SER A 25 -13.01 6.58 8.33
N ARG A 26 -12.38 7.64 7.84
CA ARG A 26 -10.92 7.81 7.91
C ARG A 26 -10.45 8.06 9.34
N MET A 27 -11.16 8.90 10.09
CA MET A 27 -10.83 9.18 11.49
C MET A 27 -11.00 7.94 12.35
N ASN A 28 -12.12 7.22 12.21
CA ASN A 28 -12.35 5.97 12.93
C ASN A 28 -11.28 4.92 12.60
N ALA A 29 -10.89 4.82 11.33
CA ALA A 29 -9.81 3.93 10.92
C ALA A 29 -8.46 4.34 11.50
N ALA A 30 -8.15 5.64 11.53
CA ALA A 30 -6.94 6.18 12.12
C ALA A 30 -6.81 5.81 13.61
N LEU A 31 -7.91 5.93 14.36
CA LEU A 31 -7.97 5.59 15.78
C LEU A 31 -7.89 4.07 16.05
N LYS A 32 -8.28 3.25 15.07
CA LYS A 32 -8.24 1.78 15.19
C LYS A 32 -6.87 1.17 14.85
N LEU A 33 -5.97 1.92 14.23
CA LEU A 33 -4.65 1.40 13.88
C LEU A 33 -3.85 1.08 15.14
N SER A 34 -3.52 -0.19 15.29
CA SER A 34 -2.64 -0.67 16.34
C SER A 34 -1.81 -1.84 15.84
N ASP A 35 -0.55 -1.88 16.26
CA ASP A 35 0.36 -3.02 16.11
C ASP A 35 0.03 -4.15 17.11
N LYS A 36 -0.64 -3.83 18.23
CA LYS A 36 -1.07 -4.80 19.23
C LYS A 36 -2.06 -5.79 18.61
N LYS A 37 -1.62 -7.06 18.49
CA LYS A 37 -2.40 -8.16 17.89
C LYS A 37 -2.73 -7.96 16.41
N TYR A 38 -1.93 -7.18 15.67
CA TYR A 38 -2.11 -7.06 14.23
C TYR A 38 -1.96 -8.43 13.55
N LYS A 39 -2.96 -8.80 12.74
CA LYS A 39 -2.94 -9.97 11.87
C LYS A 39 -3.37 -9.53 10.48
N ALA A 40 -2.48 -9.69 9.50
CA ALA A 40 -2.77 -9.34 8.12
C ALA A 40 -3.91 -10.21 7.58
N GLU A 41 -4.81 -9.59 6.82
CA GLU A 41 -5.91 -10.31 6.18
C GLU A 41 -5.48 -10.94 4.85
N LEU A 42 -6.32 -11.84 4.34
CA LEU A 42 -6.13 -12.44 3.02
C LEU A 42 -6.24 -11.38 1.92
N LEU A 43 -5.37 -11.50 0.93
CA LEU A 43 -5.34 -10.57 -0.21
C LEU A 43 -6.46 -10.91 -1.21
N LYS A 44 -7.21 -9.90 -1.65
CA LYS A 44 -8.15 -10.06 -2.76
C LYS A 44 -7.38 -10.18 -4.08
N ARG A 45 -7.68 -11.23 -4.86
CA ARG A 45 -7.02 -11.51 -6.14
C ARG A 45 -7.89 -11.04 -7.31
N VAL A 46 -7.33 -10.25 -8.21
CA VAL A 46 -8.03 -9.73 -9.40
C VAL A 46 -7.11 -9.82 -10.62
N TYR A 47 -7.60 -10.37 -11.73
CA TYR A 47 -6.86 -10.37 -12.99
C TYR A 47 -7.12 -9.06 -13.75
N ILE A 48 -6.04 -8.42 -14.20
CA ILE A 48 -6.10 -7.24 -15.07
C ILE A 48 -5.30 -7.52 -16.35
N PRO A 49 -5.69 -6.96 -17.51
CA PRO A 49 -4.95 -7.13 -18.74
C PRO A 49 -3.54 -6.56 -18.60
N LYS A 50 -2.55 -7.23 -19.21
CA LYS A 50 -1.20 -6.70 -19.37
C LYS A 50 -1.16 -5.89 -20.67
N LEU A 51 -0.82 -4.61 -20.57
CA LEU A 51 -0.76 -3.71 -21.72
C LEU A 51 0.17 -4.28 -22.80
N GLY A 52 -0.29 -4.29 -24.06
CA GLY A 52 0.48 -4.76 -25.21
C GLY A 52 0.57 -6.28 -25.38
N THR A 53 -0.23 -7.07 -24.63
CA THR A 53 -0.29 -8.54 -24.76
C THR A 53 -1.70 -9.06 -24.45
N ASP A 54 -2.07 -10.23 -24.95
CA ASP A 54 -3.34 -10.91 -24.58
C ASP A 54 -3.29 -11.59 -23.19
N LYS A 55 -2.14 -11.49 -22.51
CA LYS A 55 -1.94 -12.10 -21.20
C LYS A 55 -2.56 -11.25 -20.10
N LYS A 56 -3.04 -11.91 -19.04
CA LYS A 56 -3.51 -11.24 -17.81
C LYS A 56 -2.42 -11.28 -16.74
N ARG A 57 -2.33 -10.24 -15.93
CA ARG A 57 -1.53 -10.21 -14.70
C ARG A 57 -2.43 -10.29 -13.47
N LEU A 58 -2.03 -11.09 -12.50
CA LEU A 58 -2.73 -11.19 -11.22
C LEU A 58 -2.32 -10.03 -10.31
N LEU A 59 -3.29 -9.26 -9.84
CA LEU A 59 -3.11 -8.20 -8.85
C LEU A 59 -3.61 -8.69 -7.49
N SER A 60 -2.79 -8.48 -6.46
CA SER A 60 -3.14 -8.78 -5.07
C SER A 60 -3.48 -7.47 -4.36
N ILE A 61 -4.68 -7.39 -3.80
CA ILE A 61 -5.25 -6.17 -3.27
C ILE A 61 -5.47 -6.36 -1.75
N PRO A 62 -4.64 -5.73 -0.90
CA PRO A 62 -4.82 -5.76 0.55
C PRO A 62 -6.03 -4.92 0.99
N THR A 63 -6.51 -5.16 2.21
CA THR A 63 -7.54 -4.34 2.86
C THR A 63 -7.06 -2.91 3.10
N MET A 64 -7.99 -2.01 3.38
CA MET A 64 -7.62 -0.63 3.72
C MET A 64 -6.81 -0.56 5.02
N TYR A 65 -7.12 -1.44 5.99
CA TYR A 65 -6.40 -1.57 7.24
C TYR A 65 -4.95 -2.00 7.01
N ASP A 66 -4.74 -3.07 6.25
CA ASP A 66 -3.40 -3.58 5.95
C ASP A 66 -2.55 -2.56 5.19
N ARG A 67 -3.15 -1.83 4.23
CA ARG A 67 -2.45 -0.73 3.53
C ARG A 67 -2.01 0.37 4.48
N ALA A 68 -2.85 0.70 5.46
CA ALA A 68 -2.55 1.72 6.45
C ALA A 68 -1.44 1.28 7.40
N MET A 69 -1.45 0.01 7.85
CA MET A 69 -0.34 -0.59 8.60
C MET A 69 0.95 -0.61 7.79
N GLN A 70 0.92 -1.04 6.53
CA GLN A 70 2.07 -1.01 5.62
C GLN A 70 2.64 0.41 5.46
N ALA A 71 1.77 1.41 5.30
CA ALA A 71 2.20 2.81 5.19
C ALA A 71 2.83 3.34 6.49
N LEU A 72 2.35 2.89 7.65
CA LEU A 72 2.91 3.23 8.95
C LEU A 72 4.32 2.63 9.10
N TYR A 73 4.48 1.33 8.84
CA TYR A 73 5.79 0.67 8.89
C TYR A 73 6.76 1.21 7.84
N ALA A 74 6.28 1.53 6.63
CA ALA A 74 7.12 2.15 5.63
C ALA A 74 7.67 3.49 6.11
N LEU A 75 6.86 4.31 6.80
CA LEU A 75 7.32 5.59 7.34
C LEU A 75 8.44 5.41 8.39
N SER A 76 8.33 4.40 9.26
CA SER A 76 9.36 4.12 10.28
C SER A 76 10.63 3.51 9.69
N LEU A 77 10.52 2.68 8.66
CA LEU A 77 11.65 1.94 8.08
C LEU A 77 12.40 2.73 7.00
N THR A 78 11.74 3.68 6.32
CA THR A 78 12.36 4.50 5.25
C THR A 78 13.70 5.13 5.66
N PRO A 79 13.85 5.83 6.80
CA PRO A 79 15.12 6.48 7.13
C PRO A 79 16.28 5.48 7.30
N VAL A 80 16.02 4.34 7.93
CA VAL A 80 17.01 3.28 8.09
C VAL A 80 17.39 2.69 6.74
N ALA A 81 16.39 2.38 5.91
CA ALA A 81 16.61 1.82 4.58
C ALA A 81 17.44 2.76 3.67
N GLU A 82 17.19 4.07 3.73
CA GLU A 82 17.97 5.05 2.95
C GLU A 82 19.41 5.19 3.46
N ALA A 83 19.63 5.13 4.77
CA ALA A 83 20.96 5.20 5.37
C ALA A 83 21.82 3.97 5.05
N THR A 84 21.22 2.79 4.94
CA THR A 84 21.93 1.53 4.69
C THR A 84 21.96 1.10 3.23
N ALA A 85 21.24 1.78 2.34
CA ALA A 85 21.14 1.38 0.93
C ALA A 85 22.46 1.55 0.17
N ALA A 86 22.81 0.55 -0.63
CA ALA A 86 23.96 0.62 -1.53
C ALA A 86 23.78 1.73 -2.59
N PRO A 87 24.86 2.42 -3.04
CA PRO A 87 24.78 3.47 -4.05
C PRO A 87 24.19 3.03 -5.39
N CYS A 88 24.33 1.74 -5.75
CA CYS A 88 23.78 1.16 -6.99
C CYS A 88 22.31 0.69 -6.87
N SER A 89 21.66 0.93 -5.73
CA SER A 89 20.26 0.60 -5.54
C SER A 89 19.36 1.77 -5.99
N PHE A 90 18.61 1.56 -7.08
CA PHE A 90 17.72 2.57 -7.68
C PHE A 90 16.22 2.27 -7.51
N GLY A 91 15.88 1.08 -6.99
CA GLY A 91 14.50 0.62 -6.90
C GLY A 91 13.74 1.22 -5.72
N PHE A 92 12.59 1.85 -5.97
CA PHE A 92 11.62 2.29 -4.95
C PHE A 92 12.17 3.24 -3.86
N ARG A 93 13.27 3.94 -4.15
CA ARG A 93 13.87 4.96 -3.27
C ARG A 93 13.37 6.36 -3.60
N LYS A 94 13.35 7.26 -2.62
CA LYS A 94 12.93 8.64 -2.88
C LYS A 94 13.99 9.35 -3.72
N TYR A 95 13.54 10.12 -4.72
CA TYR A 95 14.40 10.95 -5.59
C TYR A 95 15.37 10.19 -6.50
N ILE A 96 15.24 8.86 -6.59
CA ILE A 96 16.10 8.01 -7.42
C ILE A 96 15.21 7.23 -8.39
N SER A 97 15.59 7.17 -9.66
CA SER A 97 14.93 6.36 -10.69
C SER A 97 15.94 5.56 -11.49
N ALA A 98 15.52 4.45 -12.08
CA ALA A 98 16.28 3.84 -13.16
C ALA A 98 16.38 4.86 -14.32
N LYS A 99 17.57 5.00 -14.92
CA LYS A 99 17.69 5.67 -16.22
C LYS A 99 16.91 4.84 -17.24
N GLY A 100 16.01 5.51 -17.98
CA GLY A 100 15.21 4.91 -19.04
C GLY A 100 16.00 4.67 -20.30
#